data_AF-A0A402AH02-F1
#
_entry.id   AF-A0A402AH02-F1
#
_cell.length_a   1.000
_cell.length_b   1.000
_cell.length_c   1.000
_cell.angle_alpha   90.00
_cell.angle_beta   90.00
_cell.angle_gamma   90.00
#
_symmetry.space_group_name_H-M   'P 1'
#
loop_
_entity.id
_entity.type
_entity.pdbx_description
1 polymer ?
#
loop_
_entity_poly.entity_id
_entity_poly.type
_entity_poly.pdbx_seq_one_letter_code
_entity_poly.pdbx_strand_id
1 'polypeptide(L)'
;MRSEDQLMINISANSPAENMALPEGANIYSRKVARSGHISYEGRPYFISKALAGRYIRLIVVDDRLIVDAAIPLHKEYPLA
;
A
#
# COMPACT_ATOMS: atom_id res chain seq x y z
N MET A 1 8.25 25.64 4.72
CA MET A 1 8.29 24.16 4.79
C MET A 1 7.37 23.66 3.68
N ARG A 2 7.94 23.20 2.55
CA ARG A 2 7.18 22.83 1.35
C ARG A 2 6.60 21.43 1.54
N SER A 3 5.28 21.31 1.52
CA SER A 3 4.56 20.05 1.46
C SER A 3 4.62 19.55 0.02
N GLU A 4 5.47 18.58 -0.25
CA GLU A 4 5.62 17.97 -1.57
C GLU A 4 4.88 16.62 -1.61
N ASP A 5 3.94 16.55 -2.56
CA ASP A 5 3.47 15.36 -3.28
C ASP A 5 2.82 14.22 -2.51
N GLN A 6 1.56 14.46 -2.12
CA GLN A 6 0.61 13.39 -1.85
C GLN A 6 -0.09 12.98 -3.16
N LEU A 7 0.59 12.19 -3.99
CA LEU A 7 -0.04 11.56 -5.16
C LEU A 7 -0.99 10.45 -4.70
N MET A 8 -2.29 10.78 -4.64
CA MET A 8 -3.36 9.80 -4.46
C MET A 8 -3.65 9.10 -5.79
N ILE A 9 -2.99 7.97 -6.02
CA ILE A 9 -3.27 7.11 -7.16
C ILE A 9 -4.49 6.25 -6.81
N ASN A 10 -5.67 6.65 -7.29
CA ASN A 10 -6.89 5.87 -7.22
C ASN A 10 -6.90 4.87 -8.40
N ILE A 11 -6.43 3.64 -8.19
CA ILE A 11 -6.54 2.57 -9.20
C ILE A 11 -7.89 1.87 -8.98
N SER A 12 -8.83 2.12 -9.89
CA SER A 12 -9.99 1.23 -10.09
C SER A 12 -9.46 -0.11 -10.58
N ALA A 13 -9.56 -1.13 -9.72
CA ALA A 13 -9.01 -2.46 -9.95
C ALA A 13 -9.87 -3.23 -10.97
N ASN A 14 -9.26 -3.66 -12.07
CA ASN A 14 -9.78 -4.78 -12.85
C ASN A 14 -8.62 -5.73 -13.21
N SER A 15 -8.55 -6.84 -12.46
CA SER A 15 -7.97 -8.16 -12.80
C SER A 15 -6.43 -8.33 -12.84
N PRO A 16 -5.85 -9.53 -12.61
CA PRO A 16 -6.36 -10.76 -11.99
C PRO A 16 -5.40 -11.24 -10.85
N ALA A 17 -5.75 -10.94 -9.60
CA ALA A 17 -5.22 -11.66 -8.45
C ALA A 17 -6.42 -12.39 -7.84
N GLU A 18 -6.63 -13.63 -8.26
CA GLU A 18 -7.77 -14.42 -7.81
C GLU A 18 -7.78 -14.49 -6.26
N ASN A 19 -8.89 -14.03 -5.69
CA ASN A 19 -9.34 -14.27 -4.31
C ASN A 19 -8.74 -13.48 -3.14
N MET A 20 -8.42 -12.19 -3.33
CA MET A 20 -8.82 -11.23 -2.29
C MET A 20 -9.92 -10.37 -2.88
N ALA A 21 -11.16 -10.83 -2.73
CA ALA A 21 -12.31 -9.95 -2.83
C ALA A 21 -12.07 -8.85 -1.79
N LEU A 22 -11.64 -7.69 -2.28
CA LEU A 22 -11.43 -6.53 -1.42
C LEU A 22 -12.80 -6.21 -0.84
N PRO A 23 -12.94 -6.17 0.49
CA PRO A 23 -14.23 -5.88 1.09
C PRO A 23 -14.73 -4.51 0.64
N GLU A 24 -16.04 -4.40 0.46
CA GLU A 24 -16.68 -3.17 0.01
C GLU A 24 -16.34 -2.01 0.97
N GLY A 25 -16.03 -0.84 0.42
CA GLY A 25 -15.59 0.31 1.23
C GLY A 25 -14.11 0.27 1.67
N ALA A 26 -13.33 -0.72 1.25
CA ALA A 26 -11.91 -0.77 1.57
C ALA A 26 -11.10 0.33 0.87
N ASN A 27 -10.30 1.07 1.65
CA ASN A 27 -9.32 2.01 1.12
C ASN A 27 -7.96 1.31 0.95
N ILE A 28 -7.33 1.48 -0.21
CA ILE A 28 -6.05 0.82 -0.53
C ILE A 28 -4.95 1.87 -0.68
N TYR A 29 -3.86 1.67 0.06
CA TYR A 29 -2.70 2.54 0.02
C TYR A 29 -1.43 1.75 -0.24
N SER A 30 -0.52 2.34 -1.01
CA SER A 30 0.87 1.89 -1.06
C SER A 30 1.69 2.68 -0.05
N ARG A 31 2.46 1.97 0.79
CA ARG A 31 3.40 2.60 1.75
C ARG A 31 4.75 1.89 1.72
N LYS A 32 5.81 2.69 1.80
CA LYS A 32 7.17 2.18 1.94
C LYS A 32 7.45 1.87 3.41
N VAL A 33 7.97 0.68 3.68
CA VAL A 33 8.41 0.30 5.03
C VAL A 33 9.71 1.04 5.35
N ALA A 34 9.72 1.77 6.47
CA ALA A 34 10.90 2.47 6.96
C ALA A 34 12.01 1.49 7.32
N ARG A 35 13.26 1.98 7.44
CA ARG A 35 14.41 1.16 7.87
C ARG A 35 14.18 0.52 9.25
N SER A 36 13.38 1.16 10.11
CA SER A 36 12.98 0.64 11.41
C SER A 36 11.97 -0.53 11.33
N GLY A 37 11.46 -0.86 10.14
CA GLY A 37 10.42 -1.86 9.93
C GLY A 37 8.99 -1.33 10.12
N HIS A 38 8.81 -0.02 10.27
CA HIS A 38 7.50 0.59 10.52
C HIS A 38 6.89 1.23 9.27
N ILE A 39 5.57 1.37 9.27
CA ILE A 39 4.82 2.29 8.41
C ILE A 39 4.02 3.26 9.27
N SER A 40 3.61 4.39 8.69
CA SER A 40 2.70 5.34 9.34
C SER A 40 1.34 5.34 8.65
N TYR A 41 0.27 5.29 9.43
CA TYR A 41 -1.10 5.48 8.99
C TYR A 41 -1.81 6.42 9.97
N GLU A 42 -2.47 7.46 9.46
CA GLU A 42 -3.13 8.50 10.28
C GLU A 42 -2.26 9.06 11.42
N GLY A 43 -0.98 9.30 11.12
CA GLY A 43 0.01 9.81 12.09
C GLY A 43 0.47 8.80 13.14
N ARG A 44 -0.04 7.56 13.13
CA ARG A 44 0.34 6.49 14.07
C ARG A 44 1.32 5.50 13.42
N PRO A 45 2.41 5.11 14.11
CA PRO A 45 3.34 4.11 13.60
C PRO A 45 2.84 2.69 13.87
N TYR A 46 3.01 1.81 12.89
CA TYR A 46 2.74 0.38 12.99
C TYR A 46 3.98 -0.42 12.60
N PHE A 47 4.41 -1.35 13.47
CA PHE A 47 5.52 -2.23 13.16
C PHE A 47 5.06 -3.34 12.21
N ILE A 48 5.78 -3.50 11.09
CA ILE A 48 5.52 -4.53 10.08
C ILE A 48 6.59 -5.61 10.17
N SER A 49 7.81 -5.30 9.74
CA SER A 49 8.97 -6.18 9.80
C SER A 49 10.20 -5.44 9.29
N LYS A 50 11.36 -5.65 9.93
CA LYS A 50 12.64 -5.13 9.42
C LYS A 50 13.05 -5.78 8.10
N ALA A 51 12.61 -7.01 7.84
CA ALA A 51 12.94 -7.72 6.59
C ALA A 51 12.30 -7.08 5.34
N LEU A 52 11.24 -6.29 5.55
CA LEU A 52 10.55 -5.57 4.47
C LEU A 52 11.04 -4.13 4.32
N ALA A 53 12.05 -3.70 5.09
CA ALA A 53 12.58 -2.34 5.01
C ALA A 53 12.93 -1.93 3.57
N GLY A 54 12.47 -0.74 3.18
CA GLY A 54 12.68 -0.21 1.83
C GLY A 54 11.73 -0.74 0.76
N ARG A 55 10.96 -1.80 1.05
CA ARG A 55 9.92 -2.30 0.13
C ARG A 55 8.65 -1.47 0.28
N TYR A 56 7.96 -1.28 -0.83
CA TYR A 56 6.55 -0.89 -0.76
C TYR A 56 5.74 -2.12 -0.34
N ILE A 57 4.65 -1.88 0.36
CA ILE A 57 3.62 -2.86 0.71
C ILE A 57 2.23 -2.26 0.45
N ARG A 58 1.23 -3.13 0.34
CA ARG A 58 -0.18 -2.75 0.22
C ARG A 58 -0.80 -2.69 1.61
N LEU A 59 -1.42 -1.57 1.93
CA LEU A 59 -2.26 -1.39 3.12
C LEU A 59 -3.72 -1.36 2.66
N ILE A 60 -4.56 -2.15 3.31
CA ILE A 60 -6.01 -2.18 3.08
C ILE A 60 -6.68 -1.76 4.38
N VAL A 61 -7.49 -0.71 4.34
CA VAL A 61 -8.22 -0.18 5.50
C VAL A 61 -9.70 -0.40 5.30
N VAL A 62 -10.32 -1.15 6.21
CA VAL A 62 -11.74 -1.51 6.15
C VAL A 62 -12.28 -1.83 7.54
N ASP A 63 -13.48 -1.37 7.88
CA ASP A 63 -14.13 -1.58 9.19
C ASP A 63 -13.19 -1.33 10.38
N ASP A 64 -12.49 -0.18 10.40
CA ASP A 64 -11.51 0.18 11.44
C ASP A 64 -10.31 -0.78 11.59
N ARG A 65 -10.07 -1.64 10.58
CA ARG A 65 -8.94 -2.56 10.53
C ARG A 65 -7.92 -2.12 9.50
N LEU A 66 -6.64 -2.15 9.89
CA LEU A 66 -5.51 -2.01 8.99
C LEU A 66 -4.95 -3.39 8.66
N ILE A 67 -5.13 -3.82 7.42
CA ILE A 67 -4.62 -5.09 6.90
C ILE A 67 -3.36 -4.79 6.08
N VAL A 68 -2.29 -5.53 6.38
CA VAL A 68 -0.99 -5.40 5.71
C VAL A 68 -0.80 -6.57 4.76
N ASP A 69 -0.70 -6.27 3.48
CA ASP A 69 -0.34 -7.22 2.46
C ASP A 69 1.05 -6.90 1.90
N ALA A 70 2.00 -7.80 2.19
CA ALA A 70 3.38 -7.68 1.78
C ALA A 70 3.64 -8.20 0.35
N ALA A 71 2.68 -8.88 -0.27
CA ALA A 71 2.75 -9.20 -1.68
C ALA A 71 2.33 -7.95 -2.49
N ILE A 72 3.27 -7.38 -3.24
CA ILE A 72 2.89 -6.47 -4.32
C ILE A 72 2.99 -7.26 -5.63
N PRO A 73 1.90 -7.85 -6.13
CA PRO A 73 1.84 -8.29 -7.51
C PRO A 73 1.76 -7.02 -8.37
N LEU A 74 2.91 -6.49 -8.80
CA LEU A 74 2.96 -5.32 -9.68
C LEU A 74 3.48 -5.71 -11.05
N HIS A 75 2.56 -5.91 -11.98
CA HIS A 75 2.83 -5.89 -13.42
C HIS A 75 2.48 -4.50 -13.94
N LYS A 76 3.47 -3.78 -14.48
CA LYS A 76 3.28 -2.48 -15.15
C LYS A 76 4.05 -2.49 -16.46
N GLU A 77 3.34 -2.22 -17.54
CA GLU A 77 3.94 -2.03 -18.86
C GLU A 77 3.87 -0.55 -19.23
N TYR A 78 4.96 -0.03 -19.79
CA TYR A 78 5.04 1.32 -20.30
C TYR A 78 5.50 1.26 -21.76
N PRO A 79 4.80 1.93 -22.70
CA PRO A 79 5.35 2.11 -24.03
C PRO A 79 6.58 3.02 -23.92
N LEU A 80 7.70 2.58 -24.50
CA LEU A 80 8.86 3.44 -24.71
C LEU A 80 8.73 4.08 -26.10
N ALA A 81 8.83 5.41 -26.14
CA ALA A 81 8.91 6.20 -27.38
C ALA A 81 10.37 6.29 -27.86
#